data_AF-R7NH69-F1
#
_entry.id   AF-R7NH69-F1
#
_cell.length_a   1.000
_cell.length_b   1.000
_cell.length_c   1.000
_cell.angle_alpha   90.00
_cell.angle_beta   90.00
_cell.angle_gamma   90.00
#
_symmetry.space_group_name_H-M   'P 1'
#
loop_
_entity.id
_entity.type
_entity.pdbx_description
1 polymer ?
#
loop_
_entity_poly.entity_id
_entity_poly.type
_entity_poly.pdbx_seq_one_letter_code
_entity_poly.pdbx_strand_id
1 'polypeptide(L)'
;MTDYEIYALQSYNDHVIEDKRPTKNSNIEDLNLQSINNYIEKIKIDKPNFAKNSFEKSLKLCGIVDSVGQKIVPTLAGTLIFGDYPQSYYPQLFIACAVIPRTTIGEVGNLRERFIDNKRVEGTIEEMI
;
A
#
# COMPACT_ATOMS: atom_id res chain seq x y z
N MET A 1 -21.62 -3.21 -19.54
CA MET A 1 -20.55 -2.52 -18.81
C MET A 1 -20.39 -3.24 -17.49
N THR A 2 -19.19 -3.71 -17.16
CA THR A 2 -18.91 -4.38 -15.87
C THR A 2 -18.77 -3.34 -14.76
N ASP A 3 -18.92 -3.75 -13.50
CA ASP A 3 -18.73 -2.85 -12.35
C ASP A 3 -17.35 -2.20 -12.34
N TYR A 4 -16.33 -2.94 -12.79
CA TYR A 4 -14.98 -2.42 -12.99
C TYR A 4 -14.92 -1.31 -14.04
N GLU A 5 -15.57 -1.50 -15.19
CA GLU A 5 -15.60 -0.50 -16.26
C GLU A 5 -16.36 0.77 -15.83
N ILE A 6 -17.45 0.63 -15.09
CA ILE A 6 -18.20 1.75 -14.52
C ILE A 6 -17.33 2.52 -13.53
N TYR A 7 -16.67 1.81 -12.61
CA TYR A 7 -15.76 2.41 -11.64
C TYR A 7 -14.56 3.10 -12.31
N ALA A 8 -13.91 2.46 -13.27
CA ALA A 8 -12.77 3.05 -13.99
C ALA A 8 -13.15 4.36 -14.69
N LEU A 9 -14.35 4.42 -15.30
CA LEU A 9 -14.84 5.63 -15.96
C LEU A 9 -15.20 6.73 -14.94
N GLN A 10 -15.76 6.37 -13.79
CA GLN A 10 -16.02 7.31 -12.70
C GLN A 10 -14.72 7.86 -12.09
N SER A 11 -13.77 7.00 -11.73
CA SER A 11 -12.48 7.40 -11.17
C SER A 11 -11.68 8.30 -12.11
N TYR A 12 -11.76 8.05 -13.42
CA TYR A 12 -11.16 8.92 -14.43
C TYR A 12 -11.79 10.31 -14.43
N ASN A 13 -13.12 10.40 -14.44
CA ASN A 13 -13.83 11.68 -14.41
C ASN A 13 -13.57 12.45 -13.10
N ASP A 14 -13.54 11.74 -11.98
CA ASP A 14 -13.36 12.30 -10.64
C ASP A 14 -11.89 12.55 -10.29
N HIS A 15 -10.96 12.26 -11.21
CA HIS A 15 -9.51 12.42 -11.04
C HIS A 15 -8.99 11.73 -9.77
N VAL A 16 -9.57 10.57 -9.43
CA VAL A 16 -9.22 9.85 -8.22
C VAL A 16 -7.87 9.18 -8.41
N ILE A 17 -6.91 9.55 -7.57
CA ILE A 17 -5.61 8.89 -7.48
C ILE A 17 -5.69 7.94 -6.29
N GLU A 18 -5.94 6.66 -6.55
CA GLU A 18 -6.20 5.64 -5.53
C GLU A 18 -5.05 5.50 -4.51
N ASP A 19 -3.81 5.61 -4.96
CA ASP A 19 -2.62 5.55 -4.09
C ASP A 19 -2.61 6.66 -3.04
N LYS A 20 -3.22 7.82 -3.37
CA LYS A 20 -3.33 8.98 -2.47
C LYS A 20 -4.59 8.95 -1.60
N ARG A 21 -5.42 7.91 -1.73
CA ARG A 21 -6.66 7.82 -0.98
C ARG A 21 -6.35 7.79 0.53
N PRO A 22 -6.95 8.69 1.33
CA PRO A 22 -6.64 8.77 2.76
C PRO A 22 -7.24 7.60 3.55
N THR A 23 -6.40 6.99 4.39
CA THR A 23 -6.77 5.94 5.35
C THR A 23 -7.39 6.60 6.59
N LYS A 24 -8.71 6.88 6.56
CA LYS A 24 -9.42 7.68 7.59
C LYS A 24 -9.19 7.24 9.03
N ASN A 25 -9.04 5.93 9.26
CA ASN A 25 -8.90 5.33 10.58
C ASN A 25 -7.44 5.18 11.05
N SER A 26 -6.46 5.62 10.24
CA SER A 26 -5.05 5.56 10.58
C SER A 26 -4.54 6.93 11.04
N ASN A 27 -3.49 6.89 11.85
CA ASN A 27 -2.71 8.01 12.33
C ASN A 27 -1.28 7.91 11.79
N ILE A 28 -0.56 9.03 11.83
CA ILE A 28 0.87 9.05 11.46
C ILE A 28 1.70 8.17 12.40
N GLU A 29 1.23 7.94 13.62
CA GLU A 29 1.87 7.07 14.62
C GLU A 29 1.87 5.59 14.21
N ASP A 30 0.98 5.17 13.31
CA ASP A 30 0.95 3.81 12.77
C ASP A 30 1.99 3.60 11.65
N LEU A 31 2.73 4.66 11.31
CA LEU A 31 3.81 4.61 10.33
C LEU A 31 5.18 4.57 11.01
N ASN A 32 6.08 3.82 10.41
CA ASN A 32 7.48 3.77 10.77
C ASN A 32 8.19 5.09 10.42
N LEU A 33 8.24 5.99 11.41
CA LEU A 33 8.88 7.30 11.28
C LEU A 33 10.36 7.22 10.91
N GLN A 34 11.07 6.18 11.34
CA GLN A 34 12.48 6.00 11.02
C GLN A 34 12.68 5.72 9.53
N SER A 35 11.89 4.82 8.94
CA SER A 35 11.90 4.54 7.50
C SER A 35 11.51 5.77 6.67
N ILE A 36 10.51 6.54 7.12
CA ILE A 36 10.10 7.78 6.48
C ILE A 36 11.21 8.83 6.49
N ASN A 37 11.88 9.03 7.63
CA ASN A 37 12.99 9.98 7.75
C ASN A 37 14.12 9.60 6.79
N ASN A 38 14.53 8.33 6.78
CA ASN A 38 15.56 7.82 5.87
C ASN A 38 15.18 8.06 4.39
N TYR A 39 13.91 7.84 4.03
CA TYR A 39 13.42 8.08 2.68
C TYR A 39 13.46 9.57 2.30
N ILE A 40 12.98 10.44 3.19
CA ILE A 40 12.98 11.89 2.94
C ILE A 40 14.40 12.42 2.82
N GLU A 41 15.33 12.00 3.68
CA GLU A 41 16.73 12.40 3.62
C GLU A 41 17.36 12.04 2.27
N LYS A 42 17.14 10.82 1.77
CA LYS A 42 17.59 10.41 0.43
C LYS A 42 17.07 11.36 -0.66
N ILE A 43 15.77 11.69 -0.64
CA ILE A 43 15.19 12.60 -1.64
C ILE A 43 15.76 14.02 -1.52
N LYS A 44 16.00 14.49 -0.29
CA LYS A 44 16.56 15.83 -0.06
C LYS A 44 17.96 15.98 -0.66
N ILE A 45 18.76 14.91 -0.66
CA ILE A 45 20.09 14.89 -1.30
C ILE A 45 19.95 15.08 -2.81
N ASP A 46 19.03 14.35 -3.45
CA ASP A 46 18.87 14.37 -4.91
C ASP A 46 18.15 15.64 -5.42
N LYS A 47 17.30 16.26 -4.59
CA LYS A 47 16.42 17.36 -4.99
C LYS A 47 16.58 18.58 -4.07
N PRO A 48 17.45 19.56 -4.42
CA PRO A 48 17.73 20.72 -3.56
C PRO A 48 16.52 21.63 -3.32
N ASN A 49 15.58 21.71 -4.27
CA ASN A 49 14.32 22.45 -4.07
C ASN A 49 13.36 21.74 -3.11
N PHE A 50 13.44 20.40 -3.02
CA PHE A 50 12.65 19.62 -2.08
C PHE A 50 13.21 19.74 -0.65
N ALA A 51 14.54 19.82 -0.51
CA ALA A 51 15.24 19.96 0.76
C ALA A 51 14.79 21.15 1.63
N LYS A 52 14.30 22.22 0.99
CA LYS A 52 13.82 23.44 1.67
C LYS A 52 12.44 23.27 2.34
N ASN A 53 11.72 22.19 2.05
CA ASN A 53 10.38 21.99 2.60
C ASN A 53 10.42 21.51 4.06
N SER A 54 9.37 21.86 4.82
CA SER A 54 9.12 21.25 6.14
C SER A 54 8.87 19.75 6.00
N PHE A 55 9.04 19.01 7.09
CA PHE A 55 8.80 17.56 7.11
C PHE A 55 7.37 17.22 6.67
N GLU A 56 6.36 17.85 7.26
CA GLU A 56 4.95 17.65 6.89
C GLU A 56 4.67 17.95 5.41
N LYS A 57 5.22 19.05 4.89
CA LYS A 57 5.09 19.39 3.47
C LYS A 57 5.77 18.36 2.58
N SER A 58 6.90 17.81 3.02
CA SER A 58 7.61 16.75 2.32
C SER A 58 6.77 15.47 2.26
N LEU A 59 6.13 15.07 3.36
CA LEU A 59 5.22 13.92 3.41
C LEU A 59 4.05 14.07 2.43
N LYS A 60 3.42 15.26 2.41
CA LYS A 60 2.30 15.54 1.52
C LYS A 60 2.71 15.56 0.05
N LEU A 61 3.88 16.12 -0.26
CA LEU A 61 4.43 16.12 -1.63
C LEU A 61 4.79 14.72 -2.12
N CYS A 62 5.30 13.86 -1.23
CA CYS A 62 5.55 12.46 -1.51
C CYS A 62 4.27 11.61 -1.58
N GLY A 63 3.11 12.18 -1.24
CA GLY A 63 1.83 11.45 -1.22
C GLY A 63 1.74 10.41 -0.10
N ILE A 64 2.56 10.52 0.95
CA ILE A 64 2.56 9.60 2.10
C ILE A 64 1.37 9.91 3.02
N VAL A 65 1.01 11.18 3.14
CA VAL A 65 -0.12 11.65 3.96
C VAL A 65 -1.01 12.58 3.15
N ASP A 66 -2.29 12.62 3.52
CA ASP A 66 -3.24 13.60 3.03
C ASP A 66 -4.11 14.17 4.16
N SER A 67 -4.78 15.28 3.89
CA SER A 67 -5.63 15.98 4.84
C SER A 67 -7.10 15.60 4.66
N VAL A 68 -7.71 15.02 5.69
CA VAL A 68 -9.16 14.80 5.77
C VAL A 68 -9.73 15.75 6.81
N GLY A 69 -10.33 16.86 6.35
CA GLY A 69 -10.76 17.95 7.23
C GLY A 69 -9.56 18.61 7.89
N GLN A 70 -9.51 18.60 9.23
CA GLN A 70 -8.40 19.16 10.01
C GLN A 70 -7.33 18.11 10.38
N LYS A 71 -7.55 16.83 10.07
CA LYS A 71 -6.64 15.74 10.45
C LYS A 71 -5.74 15.36 9.28
N ILE A 72 -4.45 15.18 9.56
CA ILE A 72 -3.50 14.58 8.63
C ILE A 72 -3.53 13.07 8.87
N VAL A 73 -3.80 12.30 7.82
CA VAL A 73 -3.87 10.83 7.86
C VAL A 73 -2.97 10.24 6.78
N PRO A 74 -2.41 9.04 7.00
CA PRO A 74 -1.69 8.32 5.96
C PRO A 74 -2.57 8.06 4.74
N THR A 75 -1.97 8.02 3.55
CA THR A 75 -2.62 7.53 2.33
C THR A 75 -2.51 6.01 2.24
N LEU A 76 -3.21 5.40 1.27
CA LEU A 76 -3.04 3.99 0.94
C LEU A 76 -1.56 3.66 0.68
N ALA A 77 -0.87 4.44 -0.15
CA ALA A 77 0.55 4.25 -0.44
C ALA A 77 1.43 4.45 0.79
N GLY A 78 1.17 5.50 1.59
CA GLY A 78 1.89 5.72 2.84
C GLY A 78 1.74 4.56 3.81
N THR A 79 0.52 4.02 3.93
CA THR A 79 0.22 2.87 4.79
C THR A 79 0.92 1.60 4.29
N LEU A 80 0.87 1.31 2.99
CA LEU A 80 1.45 0.08 2.44
C LEU A 80 2.98 0.09 2.35
N ILE A 81 3.61 1.26 2.29
CA ILE A 81 5.07 1.38 2.18
C ILE A 81 5.71 1.57 3.56
N PHE A 82 5.10 2.37 4.43
CA PHE A 82 5.70 2.79 5.69
C PHE A 82 4.89 2.39 6.93
N GLY A 83 3.76 1.68 6.80
CA GLY A 83 2.98 1.24 7.95
C GLY A 83 3.69 0.15 8.75
N ASP A 84 3.61 0.22 10.08
CA ASP A 84 4.14 -0.84 10.95
C ASP A 84 3.37 -2.16 10.78
N TYR A 85 2.06 -2.06 10.49
CA TYR A 85 1.23 -3.22 10.15
C TYR A 85 0.08 -2.83 9.20
N PRO A 86 0.33 -2.75 7.87
CA PRO A 86 -0.63 -2.22 6.90
C PRO A 86 -1.94 -3.03 6.84
N GLN A 87 -1.87 -4.33 7.11
CA GLN A 87 -3.01 -5.26 7.03
C GLN A 87 -4.03 -5.06 8.17
N SER A 88 -3.73 -4.26 9.20
CA SER A 88 -4.74 -3.81 10.17
C SER A 88 -5.83 -2.95 9.51
N TYR A 89 -5.46 -2.15 8.51
CA TYR A 89 -6.37 -1.31 7.73
C TYR A 89 -6.82 -1.97 6.43
N TYR A 90 -5.92 -2.75 5.82
CA TYR A 90 -6.12 -3.35 4.50
C TYR A 90 -5.89 -4.87 4.53
N PRO A 91 -6.75 -5.64 5.21
CA PRO A 91 -6.55 -7.08 5.42
C PRO A 91 -6.56 -7.90 4.11
N GLN A 92 -7.09 -7.33 3.03
CA GLN A 92 -7.14 -7.97 1.71
C GLN A 92 -5.92 -7.66 0.83
N LEU A 93 -5.07 -6.71 1.23
CA LEU A 93 -3.87 -6.32 0.48
C LEU A 93 -2.67 -7.10 1.02
N PHE A 94 -2.55 -8.34 0.56
CA PHE A 94 -1.48 -9.27 0.88
C PHE A 94 -1.11 -10.10 -0.35
N ILE A 95 0.06 -10.73 -0.36
CA ILE A 95 0.45 -11.68 -1.40
C ILE A 95 0.08 -13.10 -0.96
N ALA A 96 -0.70 -13.79 -1.79
CA ALA A 96 -1.05 -15.19 -1.58
C ALA A 96 -0.08 -16.11 -2.34
N CYS A 97 0.74 -16.85 -1.61
CA CYS A 97 1.58 -17.89 -2.17
C CYS A 97 0.89 -19.24 -1.99
N ALA A 98 0.69 -19.99 -3.06
CA ALA A 98 0.12 -21.33 -3.00
C ALA A 98 0.95 -22.30 -3.84
N VAL A 99 1.19 -23.49 -3.31
CA VAL A 99 1.88 -24.57 -4.00
C VAL A 99 0.84 -25.53 -4.55
N ILE A 100 0.79 -25.70 -5.87
CA ILE A 100 -0.11 -26.65 -6.53
C ILE A 100 0.56 -28.02 -6.70
N PRO A 101 -0.19 -29.13 -6.58
CA PRO A 101 0.36 -30.48 -6.59
C PRO A 101 1.01 -30.88 -7.91
N ARG A 102 0.57 -30.28 -9.01
CA ARG A 102 1.06 -30.56 -10.35
C ARG A 102 1.15 -29.28 -11.16
N THR A 103 1.82 -29.36 -12.29
CA THR A 103 2.12 -28.24 -13.18
C THR A 103 0.91 -27.71 -13.96
N THR A 104 -0.22 -28.42 -13.93
CA THR A 104 -1.45 -28.07 -14.66
C THR A 104 -2.53 -27.61 -13.69
N ILE A 105 -3.13 -26.46 -14.01
CA ILE A 105 -4.23 -25.89 -13.24
C ILE A 105 -5.43 -26.85 -13.30
N GLY A 106 -5.98 -27.19 -12.14
CA GLY A 106 -7.15 -28.06 -12.00
C GLY A 106 -6.84 -29.53 -11.71
N GLU A 107 -5.57 -29.94 -11.79
CA GLU A 107 -5.17 -31.27 -11.31
C GLU A 107 -5.08 -31.30 -9.79
N VAL A 108 -5.66 -32.36 -9.22
CA VAL A 108 -5.66 -32.60 -7.78
C VAL A 108 -4.57 -33.60 -7.42
N GLY A 109 -4.05 -33.49 -6.20
CA GLY A 109 -3.06 -34.42 -5.67
C GLY A 109 -3.66 -35.81 -5.39
N ASN A 110 -2.83 -36.70 -4.87
CA ASN A 110 -3.20 -38.10 -4.66
C ASN A 110 -4.33 -38.26 -3.61
N LEU A 111 -4.51 -37.29 -2.72
CA LEU A 111 -5.57 -37.22 -1.71
C LEU A 111 -6.71 -36.27 -2.13
N ARG A 112 -6.75 -35.86 -3.41
CA ARG A 112 -7.68 -34.85 -3.98
C ARG A 112 -7.48 -33.43 -3.45
N GLU A 113 -6.31 -33.12 -2.89
CA GLU A 113 -5.91 -31.78 -2.49
C GLU A 113 -5.71 -30.87 -3.72
N ARG A 114 -6.16 -29.60 -3.61
CA ARG A 114 -5.97 -28.58 -4.66
C ARG A 114 -4.71 -27.75 -4.45
N PHE A 115 -4.26 -27.65 -3.19
CA PHE A 115 -3.06 -26.93 -2.77
C PHE A 115 -2.31 -27.82 -1.79
N ILE A 116 -0.99 -27.95 -1.97
CA ILE A 116 -0.11 -28.64 -1.02
C ILE A 116 0.15 -27.75 0.19
N ASP A 117 0.33 -26.46 -0.06
CA ASP A 117 0.63 -25.46 0.96
C ASP A 117 0.06 -24.11 0.54
N ASN A 118 -0.26 -23.26 1.51
CA ASN A 118 -0.68 -21.89 1.30
C ASN A 118 -0.10 -20.96 2.37
N LYS A 119 0.39 -19.80 1.95
CA LYS A 119 0.92 -18.79 2.85
C LYS A 119 0.44 -17.41 2.43
N ARG A 120 -0.03 -16.65 3.42
CA ARG A 120 -0.27 -15.21 3.28
C ARG A 120 1.01 -14.49 3.67
N VAL A 121 1.55 -13.70 2.76
CA VAL A 121 2.68 -12.82 3.01
C VAL A 121 2.11 -11.42 3.23
N GLU A 122 2.32 -10.90 4.44
CA GLU A 122 1.80 -9.63 4.94
C GLU A 122 2.97 -8.72 5.34
N GLY A 123 2.67 -7.46 5.67
CA GLY A 123 3.67 -6.41 5.90
C GLY A 123 3.58 -5.28 4.88
N THR A 124 4.61 -4.47 4.84
CA THR A 124 4.84 -3.45 3.82
C THR A 124 5.10 -4.08 2.45
N ILE A 125 5.00 -3.28 1.38
CA ILE A 125 5.31 -3.75 0.01
C ILE A 125 6.73 -4.32 -0.07
N GLU A 126 7.69 -3.73 0.63
CA GLU A 126 9.08 -4.22 0.66
C GLU A 126 9.21 -5.57 1.39
N GLU A 127 8.39 -5.83 2.40
CA GLU A 127 8.39 -7.13 3.10
C GLU A 127 7.63 -8.23 2.34
N MET A 128 6.70 -7.85 1.47
CA MET A 128 5.92 -8.79 0.67
C MET A 128 6.67 -9.32 -0.56
N ILE A 129 7.67 -8.60 -1.07
CA ILE A 129 8.43 -8.91 -2.29
C ILE A 129 9.78 -9.55 -1.96
#